data_AF-A0A528V6T9-F1
#
_entry.id   AF-A0A528V6T9-F1
#
_cell.length_a   1.000
_cell.length_b   1.000
_cell.length_c   1.000
_cell.angle_alpha   90.00
_cell.angle_beta   90.00
_cell.angle_gamma   90.00
#
_symmetry.space_group_name_H-M   'P 1'
#
loop_
_entity.id
_entity.type
_entity.pdbx_description
1 polymer ?
#
loop_
_entity_poly.entity_id
_entity_poly.type
_entity_poly.pdbx_seq_one_letter_code
_entity_poly.pdbx_strand_id
1 'polypeptide(L)'
;YRDVEPGDIFGELGGIDGIARSASVVALEATRAARLSGTAFRDIVMTHPTFAWMLLEHLSAQLRRMTERVFEYSTLVVRKRLIVELLHRAEKAALVDGEVSISPAPTHSELAATMSTHREAVS
;
A
#
# COMPACT_ATOMS: atom_id res chain seq x y z
N TYR A 1 6.01 -1.05 -6.46
CA TYR A 1 6.78 -2.02 -7.25
C TYR A 1 6.97 -3.25 -6.38
N ARG A 2 6.84 -4.46 -6.93
CA ARG A 2 7.08 -5.72 -6.21
C ARG A 2 8.12 -6.49 -7.01
N ASP A 3 9.14 -7.00 -6.34
CA ASP A 3 10.09 -7.94 -6.93
C ASP A 3 9.50 -9.34 -6.93
N VAL A 4 9.81 -10.09 -7.99
CA VAL A 4 9.35 -11.47 -8.20
C VAL A 4 10.56 -12.36 -8.06
N GLU A 5 10.55 -13.21 -7.04
CA GLU A 5 11.67 -14.08 -6.69
C GLU A 5 11.47 -15.50 -7.24
N PRO A 6 12.51 -16.35 -7.29
CA PRO A 6 12.36 -17.76 -7.64
C PRO A 6 11.27 -18.45 -6.81
N GLY A 7 10.31 -19.08 -7.50
CA GLY A 7 9.15 -19.74 -6.87
C GLY A 7 7.90 -18.86 -6.77
N ASP A 8 8.01 -17.56 -7.03
CA ASP A 8 6.83 -16.69 -7.12
C ASP A 8 6.00 -16.97 -8.37
N ILE A 9 4.69 -16.70 -8.24
CA ILE A 9 3.73 -16.68 -9.33
C ILE A 9 3.36 -15.22 -9.62
N PHE A 10 3.18 -14.88 -10.90
CA PHE A 10 2.70 -13.59 -11.35
C PHE A 10 1.79 -13.74 -12.58
N GLY A 11 0.90 -12.77 -12.81
CA GLY A 11 -0.10 -12.82 -13.88
C GLY A 11 -1.33 -13.66 -13.55
N GLU A 12 -1.42 -14.11 -12.30
CA GLU A 12 -2.50 -14.91 -11.73
C GLU A 12 -3.85 -14.21 -11.79
N LEU A 13 -3.89 -12.88 -11.62
CA LEU A 13 -5.14 -12.11 -11.65
C LEU A 13 -5.86 -12.27 -12.98
N GLY A 14 -5.16 -12.03 -14.10
CA GLY A 14 -5.73 -12.26 -15.44
C GLY A 14 -6.03 -13.72 -15.73
N GLY A 15 -5.36 -14.66 -15.06
CA GLY A 15 -5.71 -16.08 -15.10
C GLY A 15 -7.01 -16.43 -14.37
N ILE A 16 -7.39 -15.64 -13.36
CA ILE A 16 -8.60 -15.82 -12.53
C ILE A 16 -9.81 -15.13 -13.15
N ASP A 17 -9.68 -13.84 -13.49
CA ASP A 17 -10.81 -12.99 -13.89
C ASP A 17 -10.89 -12.74 -15.41
N GLY A 18 -9.85 -13.10 -16.17
CA GLY A 18 -9.77 -12.87 -17.61
C GLY A 18 -9.59 -11.40 -18.00
N ILE A 19 -9.33 -10.51 -17.05
CA ILE A 19 -9.11 -9.08 -17.29
C ILE A 19 -7.70 -8.87 -17.83
N ALA A 20 -7.53 -7.80 -18.63
CA ALA A 20 -6.23 -7.39 -19.14
C ALA A 20 -5.22 -7.17 -18.01
N ARG A 21 -3.93 -7.29 -18.36
CA ARG A 21 -2.80 -7.19 -17.42
C ARG A 21 -2.98 -6.05 -16.41
N SER A 22 -2.86 -6.37 -15.13
CA SER A 22 -2.88 -5.39 -14.04
C SER A 22 -1.55 -4.63 -13.90
N ALA A 23 -0.46 -5.20 -14.44
CA ALA A 23 0.88 -4.64 -14.42
C ALA A 23 1.72 -5.15 -15.61
N SER A 24 2.88 -4.53 -15.82
CA SER A 24 3.92 -5.05 -16.72
C SER A 24 5.04 -5.69 -15.89
N VAL A 25 5.65 -6.75 -16.43
CA VAL A 25 6.78 -7.45 -15.81
C VAL A 25 8.00 -7.30 -16.71
N VAL A 26 9.14 -6.98 -16.11
CA VAL A 26 10.42 -6.82 -16.79
C VAL A 26 11.45 -7.69 -16.07
N ALA A 27 12.22 -8.47 -16.81
CA ALA A 27 13.32 -9.24 -16.26
C ALA A 27 14.50 -8.29 -15.99
N LEU A 28 14.99 -8.26 -14.74
CA LEU A 28 16.14 -7.44 -14.33
C LEU A 28 17.48 -8.12 -14.63
N GLU A 29 17.46 -9.45 -14.80
CA GLU A 29 18.62 -10.28 -15.11
C GLU A 29 18.20 -11.45 -16.02
N ALA A 30 19.14 -12.36 -16.33
CA ALA A 30 18.85 -13.54 -17.12
C ALA A 30 17.90 -14.49 -16.35
N THR A 31 16.62 -14.50 -16.72
CA THR A 31 15.56 -15.24 -16.00
C THR A 31 15.02 -16.42 -16.81
N ARG A 32 14.73 -17.53 -16.12
CA ARG A 32 13.90 -18.63 -16.64
C ARG A 32 12.58 -18.64 -15.91
N ALA A 33 11.47 -18.60 -16.66
CA ALA A 33 10.13 -18.70 -16.12
C ALA A 33 9.36 -19.84 -16.79
N ALA A 34 8.55 -20.55 -16.02
CA ALA A 34 7.57 -21.48 -16.56
C ALA A 34 6.31 -20.70 -16.96
N ARG A 35 5.70 -21.07 -18.10
CA ARG A 35 4.45 -20.47 -18.56
C ARG A 35 3.32 -21.50 -18.47
N LEU A 36 2.21 -21.08 -17.87
CA LEU A 36 0.97 -21.83 -17.84
C LEU A 36 -0.08 -21.09 -18.69
N SER A 37 -0.84 -21.81 -19.53
CA SER A 37 -1.96 -21.19 -20.25
C SER A 37 -3.12 -20.91 -19.29
N GLY A 38 -3.98 -19.96 -19.62
CA GLY A 38 -5.17 -19.68 -18.80
C GLY A 38 -6.09 -20.90 -18.65
N THR A 39 -6.21 -21.72 -19.69
CA THR A 39 -6.97 -22.98 -19.65
C THR A 39 -6.36 -23.99 -18.68
N ALA A 40 -5.05 -24.25 -18.79
CA ALA A 40 -4.36 -25.18 -17.89
C ALA A 40 -4.34 -24.68 -16.45
N PHE A 41 -4.21 -23.36 -16.24
CA PHE A 41 -4.33 -22.76 -14.92
C PHE A 41 -5.71 -23.03 -14.31
N ARG A 42 -6.78 -22.76 -15.06
CA ARG A 42 -8.15 -23.02 -14.60
C ARG A 42 -8.35 -24.51 -14.28
N ASP A 43 -7.87 -25.40 -15.14
CA ASP A 43 -8.00 -26.83 -14.94
C ASP A 43 -7.28 -27.28 -13.66
N ILE A 44 -6.05 -26.80 -13.41
CA ILE A 44 -5.32 -27.11 -12.17
C ILE A 44 -6.05 -26.59 -10.94
N VAL A 45 -6.53 -25.34 -10.96
CA VAL A 45 -7.31 -24.76 -9.85
C VAL A 45 -8.56 -25.59 -9.55
N MET A 46 -9.26 -26.07 -10.58
CA MET A 46 -10.51 -26.82 -10.43
C MET A 46 -10.29 -28.28 -10.00
N THR A 47 -9.10 -28.85 -10.26
CA THR A 47 -8.83 -30.28 -10.04
C THR A 47 -7.86 -30.55 -8.88
N HIS A 48 -7.12 -29.56 -8.41
CA HIS A 48 -6.12 -29.69 -7.35
C HIS A 48 -6.41 -28.72 -6.19
N PRO A 49 -7.21 -29.12 -5.19
CA PRO A 49 -7.62 -28.25 -4.07
C PRO A 49 -6.44 -27.67 -3.28
N THR A 50 -5.34 -28.41 -3.15
CA THR A 50 -4.12 -27.93 -2.48
C THR A 50 -3.49 -26.75 -3.22
N PHE A 51 -3.46 -26.79 -4.56
CA PHE A 51 -3.00 -25.67 -5.36
C PHE A 51 -3.94 -24.47 -5.24
N ALA A 52 -5.25 -24.71 -5.29
CA ALA A 52 -6.26 -23.66 -5.13
C ALA A 52 -6.11 -22.95 -3.76
N TRP A 53 -5.89 -23.70 -2.69
CA TRP A 53 -5.68 -23.13 -1.35
C TRP A 53 -4.39 -22.31 -1.27
N MET A 54 -3.28 -22.82 -1.81
CA MET A 54 -2.01 -22.08 -1.89
C MET A 54 -2.19 -20.76 -2.67
N LEU A 55 -2.98 -20.76 -3.74
CA LEU A 55 -3.29 -19.56 -4.51
C LEU A 55 -4.12 -18.55 -3.66
N LEU A 56 -5.10 -19.03 -2.88
CA LEU A 56 -5.87 -18.17 -1.97
C LEU A 56 -4.97 -17.54 -0.89
N GLU A 57 -4.04 -18.30 -0.31
CA GLU A 57 -3.06 -17.79 0.65
C GLU A 57 -2.14 -16.74 0.01
N HIS A 58 -1.67 -17.00 -1.21
CA HIS A 58 -0.86 -16.05 -1.98
C HIS A 58 -1.58 -14.72 -2.20
N LEU A 59 -2.82 -14.76 -2.68
CA LEU A 59 -3.63 -13.56 -2.92
C LEU A 59 -3.97 -12.83 -1.62
N SER A 60 -4.25 -13.56 -0.55
CA SER A 60 -4.49 -12.99 0.78
C SER A 60 -3.26 -12.25 1.31
N ALA A 61 -2.07 -12.82 1.12
CA ALA A 61 -0.81 -12.19 1.50
C ALA A 61 -0.51 -10.95 0.64
N GLN A 62 -0.79 -10.99 -0.67
CA GLN A 62 -0.67 -9.81 -1.53
C GLN A 62 -1.60 -8.68 -1.07
N LEU A 63 -2.87 -8.97 -0.78
CA LEU A 63 -3.84 -7.99 -0.32
C LEU A 63 -3.41 -7.31 0.99
N ARG A 64 -2.91 -8.09 1.96
CA ARG A 64 -2.36 -7.55 3.22
C ARG A 64 -1.21 -6.58 2.97
N ARG A 65 -0.23 -6.96 2.13
CA ARG A 65 0.89 -6.07 1.76
C ARG A 65 0.43 -4.81 1.04
N MET A 66 -0.59 -4.88 0.19
CA MET A 66 -1.14 -3.70 -0.49
C MET A 66 -1.79 -2.75 0.51
N THR A 67 -2.58 -3.27 1.45
CA THR A 67 -3.21 -2.49 2.53
C THR A 67 -2.17 -1.85 3.45
N GLU A 68 -1.15 -2.59 3.86
CA GLU A 68 -0.03 -2.06 4.67
C GLU A 68 0.67 -0.92 3.95
N ARG A 69 0.97 -1.08 2.66
CA ARG A 69 1.59 0.00 1.87
C ARG A 69 0.70 1.23 1.75
N VAL A 70 -0.61 1.06 1.58
CA VAL A 70 -1.56 2.19 1.59
C VAL A 70 -1.53 2.91 2.95
N PHE A 71 -1.45 2.17 4.05
CA PHE A 71 -1.31 2.75 5.38
C PHE A 71 0.03 3.48 5.54
N GLU A 72 1.16 2.86 5.19
CA GLU A 72 2.48 3.50 5.25
C GLU A 72 2.56 4.78 4.41
N TYR A 73 2.09 4.75 3.15
CA TYR A 73 2.09 5.95 2.31
C TYR A 73 1.15 7.02 2.85
N SER A 74 -0.03 6.66 3.34
CA SER A 74 -0.95 7.62 3.92
C SER A 74 -0.35 8.25 5.19
N THR A 75 0.21 7.45 6.10
CA THR A 75 0.88 7.93 7.32
C THR A 75 2.14 8.76 7.03
N LEU A 76 3.01 8.35 6.08
CA LEU A 76 4.18 9.14 5.70
C LEU A 76 3.80 10.50 5.12
N VAL A 77 2.75 10.54 4.29
CA VAL A 77 2.24 11.79 3.71
C VAL A 77 1.50 12.63 4.77
N VAL A 78 0.77 11.99 5.69
CA VAL A 78 0.12 12.66 6.83
C VAL A 78 1.17 13.25 7.78
N ARG A 79 2.21 12.52 8.15
CA ARG A 79 3.30 13.04 9.02
C ARG A 79 3.96 14.28 8.43
N LYS A 80 4.27 14.26 7.13
CA LYS A 80 4.85 15.43 6.45
C LYS A 80 3.88 16.62 6.45
N ARG A 81 2.62 16.39 6.11
CA ARG A 81 1.58 17.44 6.14
C ARG A 81 1.33 17.97 7.55
N LEU A 82 1.42 17.11 8.57
CA LEU A 82 1.29 17.48 9.98
C LEU A 82 2.42 18.41 10.41
N ILE A 83 3.67 18.08 10.07
CA ILE A 83 4.82 18.94 10.37
C ILE A 83 4.65 20.31 9.72
N VAL A 84 4.29 20.35 8.42
CA VAL A 84 4.07 21.62 7.70
C VAL A 84 2.94 22.44 8.33
N GLU A 85 1.83 21.80 8.71
CA GLU A 85 0.70 22.48 9.35
C GLU A 85 1.05 23.02 10.74
N LEU A 86 1.79 22.25 11.55
CA LEU A 86 2.26 22.72 12.86
C LEU A 86 3.24 23.89 12.71
N LEU A 87 4.16 23.84 11.74
CA LEU A 87 5.06 24.94 11.43
C LEU A 87 4.28 26.18 10.97
N HIS A 88 3.30 26.01 10.08
CA HIS A 88 2.47 27.12 9.60
C HIS A 88 1.66 27.80 10.73
N ARG A 89 1.21 27.03 11.72
CA ARG A 89 0.56 27.58 12.92
C ARG A 89 1.56 28.26 13.85
N ALA A 90 2.74 27.67 14.03
CA ALA A 90 3.81 28.24 14.83
C ALA A 90 4.28 29.59 14.27
N GLU A 91 4.40 29.74 12.95
CA GLU A 91 4.73 31.03 12.29
C GLU A 91 3.76 32.16 12.64
N LYS A 92 2.50 31.84 12.97
CA LYS A 92 1.47 32.82 13.36
C LYS A 92 1.46 33.11 14.87
N ALA A 93 2.14 32.30 15.66
CA ALA A 93 2.22 32.47 17.11
C ALA A 93 3.38 33.39 17.50
N ALA A 94 3.26 34.05 18.65
CA ALA A 94 4.32 34.90 19.17
C ALA A 94 5.51 34.06 19.64
N LEU A 95 6.72 34.50 19.28
CA LEU A 95 7.97 33.96 19.84
C LEU A 95 8.18 34.59 21.23
N VAL A 96 8.25 33.77 22.26
CA VAL A 96 8.50 34.20 23.65
C VAL A 96 9.65 33.37 24.21
N ASP A 97 10.71 34.03 24.69
CA ASP A 97 11.92 33.39 25.22
C ASP A 97 12.55 32.32 24.32
N GLY A 98 12.43 32.48 23.00
CA GLY A 98 12.95 31.53 22.01
C GLY A 98 12.04 30.33 21.75
N GLU A 99 10.87 30.25 22.39
CA GLU A 99 9.87 29.21 22.19
C GLU A 99 8.61 29.75 21.50
N VAL A 100 7.96 28.87 20.73
CA VAL A 100 6.69 29.16 20.07
C VAL A 100 5.63 28.20 20.61
N SER A 101 4.55 28.76 21.16
CA SER A 101 3.43 27.97 21.68
C SER A 101 2.20 28.13 20.78
N ILE A 102 1.66 26.99 20.31
CA ILE A 102 0.39 26.96 19.58
C ILE A 102 -0.72 26.84 20.62
N SER A 103 -1.41 27.96 20.89
CA SER A 103 -2.52 28.01 21.84
C SER A 103 -3.77 28.70 21.23
N PRO A 104 -4.96 28.06 21.30
CA PRO A 104 -5.19 26.71 21.82
C PRO A 104 -4.58 25.62 20.92
N ALA A 105 -4.18 24.50 21.54
CA ALA A 105 -3.67 23.36 20.80
C ALA A 105 -4.80 22.71 19.97
N PRO A 106 -4.59 22.47 18.66
CA PRO A 106 -5.59 21.80 17.85
C PRO A 106 -5.75 20.34 18.21
N THR A 107 -6.97 19.84 18.11
CA THR A 107 -7.29 18.43 18.25
C THR A 107 -6.80 17.63 17.04
N HIS A 108 -6.59 16.32 17.20
CA HIS A 108 -6.27 15.42 16.09
C HIS A 108 -7.34 15.47 14.98
N SER A 109 -8.61 15.70 15.33
CA SER A 109 -9.71 15.82 14.37
C SER A 109 -9.62 17.11 13.54
N GLU A 110 -9.25 18.23 14.14
CA GLU A 110 -9.07 19.51 13.44
C GLU A 110 -7.85 19.47 12.51
N LEU A 111 -6.76 18.84 12.95
CA LEU A 111 -5.59 18.58 12.11
C LEU A 111 -5.94 17.67 10.94
N ALA A 112 -6.66 16.57 11.20
CA ALA A 112 -7.09 15.64 10.16
C ALA A 112 -8.01 16.31 9.12
N ALA A 113 -8.96 17.14 9.57
CA ALA A 113 -9.84 17.90 8.69
C ALA A 113 -9.06 18.86 7.79
N THR A 114 -8.08 19.56 8.34
CA THR A 114 -7.21 20.49 7.58
C THR A 114 -6.36 19.74 6.55
N MET A 115 -5.92 18.53 6.87
CA MET A 115 -5.02 17.72 6.04
C MET A 115 -5.75 16.75 5.10
N SER A 116 -7.09 16.81 5.04
CA SER A 116 -7.95 15.88 4.28
C SER A 116 -7.61 14.41 4.55
N THR A 117 -7.53 14.06 5.83
CA THR A 117 -7.28 12.70 6.30
C THR A 117 -8.24 12.34 7.44
N HIS A 118 -8.07 11.16 8.03
CA HIS A 118 -8.87 10.69 9.16
C HIS A 118 -8.11 10.90 10.47
N ARG A 119 -8.84 10.99 11.59
CA ARG A 119 -8.27 11.25 12.92
C ARG A 119 -7.21 10.21 13.29
N GLU A 120 -7.46 8.95 12.92
CA GLU A 120 -6.61 7.80 13.19
C GLU A 120 -5.24 7.91 12.50
N ALA A 121 -5.14 8.63 11.39
CA ALA A 121 -3.88 8.82 10.67
C ALA A 121 -2.97 9.88 11.33
N VAL A 122 -3.54 10.76 12.16
CA VAL A 122 -2.82 11.82 12.90
C VAL A 122 -2.38 11.35 14.29
N SER A 123 -3.01 10.28 14.79
CA SER A 123 -3.05 9.92 16.22
C SER A 123 -1.88 9.11 16.75
#